data_AF-A0A7V9ZUU8-F1
#
_entry.id   AF-A0A7V9ZUU8-F1
#
_cell.length_a   1.000
_cell.length_b   1.000
_cell.length_c   1.000
_cell.angle_alpha   90.00
_cell.angle_beta   90.00
_cell.angle_gamma   90.00
#
_symmetry.space_group_name_H-M   'P 1'
#
loop_
_entity.id
_entity.type
_entity.pdbx_description
1 polymer ?
#
loop_
_entity_poly.entity_id
_entity_poly.type
_entity_poly.pdbx_seq_one_letter_code
_entity_poly.pdbx_strand_id
1 'polypeptide(L)'
;APLAAVSLVVSPAASVPGNAAGPPAIGSAQYVVRADPRLCPSPLCGGYWVTLANRARTRCGDGALRPRCYVARAVDEHRHPLSAGVPEGALARAAIEPWKFESIGELDVLVVADVRAPAGRATDAPIYRVRDTGIRCVRAPCFFMRAFRLSAGYRVTVSELGLGPARLTAEQLAQAEAALQTTNGLFVAGDIERAADGGRRLSARRVYLRP
;
A
#
# COMPACT_ATOMS: atom_id res chain seq x y z
N ALA A 1 28.06 -67.95 -16.37
CA ALA A 1 27.30 -66.90 -15.65
C ALA A 1 28.06 -65.58 -15.82
N PRO A 2 27.54 -64.59 -16.57
CA PRO A 2 28.19 -63.29 -16.68
C PRO A 2 27.61 -62.31 -15.65
N LEU A 3 28.50 -61.57 -15.00
CA LEU A 3 28.21 -60.44 -14.12
C LEU A 3 27.76 -59.23 -14.95
N ALA A 4 26.58 -58.70 -14.68
CA ALA A 4 26.08 -57.45 -15.27
C ALA A 4 26.51 -56.25 -14.40
N ALA A 5 27.29 -55.34 -14.99
CA ALA A 5 27.67 -54.07 -14.36
C ALA A 5 26.55 -53.03 -14.58
N VAL A 6 26.05 -52.44 -13.49
CA VAL A 6 25.06 -51.35 -13.50
C VAL A 6 25.79 -50.02 -13.39
N SER A 7 25.76 -49.21 -14.44
CA SER A 7 26.29 -47.84 -14.42
C SER A 7 25.23 -46.86 -13.87
N LEU A 8 25.53 -46.24 -12.73
CA LEU A 8 24.78 -45.12 -12.17
C LEU A 8 25.13 -43.84 -12.94
N VAL A 9 24.15 -43.28 -13.65
CA VAL A 9 24.25 -41.98 -14.30
C VAL A 9 23.88 -40.91 -13.27
N VAL A 10 24.86 -40.12 -12.83
CA VAL A 10 24.63 -38.94 -11.98
C VAL A 10 24.33 -37.76 -12.89
N SER A 11 23.09 -37.28 -12.85
CA SER A 11 22.70 -36.04 -13.53
C SER A 11 23.20 -34.81 -12.74
N PRO A 12 23.73 -33.77 -13.40
CA PRO A 12 24.06 -32.53 -12.71
C PRO A 12 22.78 -31.77 -12.36
N ALA A 13 22.70 -31.27 -11.13
CA ALA A 13 21.66 -30.37 -10.69
C ALA A 13 21.79 -29.02 -11.41
N ALA A 14 20.82 -28.70 -12.28
CA ALA A 14 20.70 -27.38 -12.87
C ALA A 14 20.36 -26.36 -11.77
N SER A 15 21.28 -25.41 -11.55
CA SER A 15 21.07 -24.28 -10.65
C SER A 15 20.11 -23.30 -11.32
N VAL A 16 18.90 -23.13 -10.78
CA VAL A 16 17.99 -22.06 -11.19
C VAL A 16 18.57 -20.75 -10.67
N PRO A 17 18.89 -19.75 -11.53
CA PRO A 17 19.28 -18.44 -11.05
C PRO A 17 18.10 -17.83 -10.27
N GLY A 18 18.34 -17.49 -9.01
CA GLY A 18 17.38 -16.79 -8.19
C GLY A 18 17.01 -15.47 -8.87
N ASN A 19 15.73 -15.30 -9.18
CA ASN A 19 15.17 -14.00 -9.56
C ASN A 19 15.42 -13.04 -8.40
N ALA A 20 16.50 -12.26 -8.48
CA ALA A 20 16.58 -10.99 -7.80
C ALA A 20 15.46 -10.13 -8.42
N ALA A 21 14.31 -10.11 -7.75
CA ALA A 21 13.25 -9.17 -8.08
C ALA A 21 13.88 -7.78 -8.08
N GLY A 22 13.98 -7.17 -9.27
CA GLY A 22 14.45 -5.80 -9.40
C GLY A 22 13.63 -4.86 -8.50
N PRO A 23 14.11 -3.63 -8.26
CA PRO A 23 13.32 -2.64 -7.56
C PRO A 23 11.92 -2.58 -8.19
N PRO A 24 10.84 -2.59 -7.39
CA PRO A 24 9.51 -2.44 -7.95
C PRO A 24 9.47 -1.20 -8.86
N ALA A 25 8.77 -1.28 -9.99
CA ALA A 25 8.51 -0.12 -10.83
C ALA A 25 8.04 1.04 -9.94
N ILE A 26 8.57 2.24 -10.20
CA ILE A 26 8.24 3.45 -9.44
C ILE A 26 6.72 3.52 -9.27
N GLY A 27 6.24 3.62 -8.03
CA GLY A 27 4.82 3.73 -7.75
C GLY A 27 4.03 2.41 -7.72
N SER A 28 4.61 1.23 -7.51
CA SER A 28 3.79 0.02 -7.24
C SER A 28 3.42 -0.14 -5.75
N ALA A 29 4.24 0.41 -4.85
CA ALA A 29 4.06 0.27 -3.40
C ALA A 29 3.17 1.38 -2.83
N GLN A 30 2.44 1.04 -1.77
CA GLN A 30 1.52 1.94 -1.06
C GLN A 30 2.09 2.20 0.33
N TYR A 31 2.39 3.46 0.62
CA TYR A 31 2.99 3.91 1.87
C TYR A 31 2.01 4.76 2.66
N VAL A 32 1.96 4.55 3.97
CA VAL A 32 1.36 5.52 4.89
C VAL A 32 2.42 6.54 5.25
N VAL A 33 2.11 7.80 5.05
CA VAL A 33 3.04 8.92 5.23
C VAL A 33 2.71 9.68 6.50
N ARG A 34 3.74 10.05 7.26
CA ARG A 34 3.64 10.94 8.41
C ARG A 34 4.72 12.01 8.33
N ALA A 35 4.42 13.24 8.69
CA ALA A 35 5.40 14.30 8.81
C ALA A 35 6.43 13.94 9.90
N ASP A 36 7.68 14.35 9.69
CA ASP A 36 8.71 14.24 10.70
C ASP A 36 8.63 15.42 11.68
N PRO A 37 8.26 15.20 12.95
CA PRO A 37 8.07 16.29 13.91
C PRO A 37 9.38 16.82 14.50
N ARG A 38 10.52 16.23 14.16
CA ARG A 38 11.83 16.63 14.69
C ARG A 38 12.20 18.03 14.19
N LEU A 39 12.73 18.85 15.10
CA LEU A 39 13.19 20.21 14.84
C LEU A 39 14.72 20.22 14.77
N CYS A 40 15.27 20.28 13.56
CA CYS A 40 16.70 20.28 13.27
C CYS A 40 16.92 20.89 11.85
N PRO A 41 18.17 21.09 11.40
CA PRO A 41 18.43 21.58 10.06
C PRO A 41 17.92 20.60 8.98
N SER A 42 17.01 21.07 8.12
CA SER A 42 16.64 20.36 6.90
C SER A 42 17.88 20.15 6.02
N PRO A 43 17.99 19.05 5.25
CA PRO A 43 17.11 17.88 5.10
C PRO A 43 17.30 16.73 6.11
N LEU A 44 17.90 16.93 7.30
CA LEU A 44 18.06 15.84 8.28
C LEU A 44 16.77 15.52 9.06
N CYS A 45 15.82 16.46 9.05
CA CYS A 45 14.48 16.34 9.59
C CYS A 45 13.50 17.28 8.88
N GLY A 46 12.24 17.28 9.33
CA GLY A 46 11.15 18.06 8.71
C GLY A 46 10.60 17.45 7.42
N GLY A 47 11.13 16.28 7.02
CA GLY A 47 10.64 15.49 5.91
C GLY A 47 9.49 14.58 6.33
N TYR A 48 9.56 13.30 5.97
CA TYR A 48 8.52 12.33 6.28
C TYR A 48 9.06 11.02 6.85
N TRP A 49 8.24 10.39 7.67
CA TRP A 49 8.34 8.97 8.04
C TRP A 49 7.35 8.17 7.21
N VAL A 50 7.86 7.22 6.44
CA VAL A 50 7.04 6.38 5.56
C VAL A 50 7.04 4.93 6.03
N THR A 51 5.86 4.30 6.01
CA THR A 51 5.68 2.89 6.32
C THR A 51 4.97 2.18 5.18
N LEU A 52 5.43 0.99 4.81
CA LEU A 52 4.77 0.17 3.81
C LEU A 52 3.43 -0.32 4.37
N ALA A 53 2.33 -0.03 3.67
CA ALA A 53 0.99 -0.38 4.14
C ALA A 53 0.87 -1.88 4.46
N ASN A 54 0.24 -2.20 5.60
CA ASN A 54 0.05 -3.56 6.14
C ASN A 54 1.34 -4.37 6.40
N ARG A 55 2.51 -3.73 6.51
CA ARG A 55 3.77 -4.41 6.82
C ARG A 55 4.41 -3.81 8.07
N ALA A 56 5.00 -4.68 8.89
CA ALA A 56 5.74 -4.28 10.08
C ALA A 56 7.12 -3.66 9.76
N ARG A 57 7.63 -3.89 8.54
CA ARG A 57 8.93 -3.41 8.08
C ARG A 57 8.80 -2.83 6.66
N THR A 58 9.60 -1.81 6.42
CA THR A 58 9.71 -1.05 5.18
C THR A 58 11.17 -1.12 4.73
N ARG A 59 11.38 -1.40 3.44
CA ARG A 59 12.72 -1.33 2.83
C ARG A 59 13.02 0.14 2.52
N CYS A 60 14.09 0.68 3.09
CA CYS A 60 14.53 2.06 2.86
C CYS A 60 15.47 2.12 1.65
N GLY A 61 15.91 3.32 1.25
CA GLY A 61 16.78 3.50 0.08
C GLY A 61 18.15 2.84 0.23
N ASP A 62 18.64 2.70 1.46
CA ASP A 62 19.83 1.91 1.82
C ASP A 62 19.63 0.38 1.73
N GLY A 63 18.42 -0.07 1.37
CA GLY A 63 18.05 -1.48 1.29
C GLY A 63 17.73 -2.13 2.64
N ALA A 64 17.94 -1.46 3.77
CA ALA A 64 17.68 -1.99 5.10
C ALA A 64 16.17 -2.07 5.40
N LEU A 65 15.77 -3.08 6.18
CA LEU A 65 14.39 -3.25 6.64
C LEU A 65 14.19 -2.61 8.02
N ARG A 66 13.46 -1.50 8.05
CA ARG A 66 13.20 -0.72 9.27
C ARG A 66 11.69 -0.63 9.54
N PRO A 67 11.23 -0.35 10.77
CA PRO A 67 9.80 -0.16 11.04
C PRO A 67 9.21 1.00 10.22
N ARG A 68 10.03 2.03 9.94
CA ARG A 68 9.74 3.20 9.11
C ARG A 68 11.03 3.71 8.48
N CYS A 69 10.92 4.34 7.33
CA CYS A 69 12.04 5.00 6.64
C CYS A 69 11.88 6.52 6.76
N TYR A 70 12.98 7.21 7.00
CA TYR A 70 13.00 8.66 6.90
C TYR A 70 13.23 9.04 5.43
N VAL A 71 12.45 9.97 4.92
CA VAL A 71 12.67 10.59 3.61
C VAL A 71 12.77 12.10 3.81
N ALA A 72 13.80 12.71 3.22
CA ALA A 72 14.10 14.12 3.35
C ALA A 72 12.99 15.02 2.77
N ARG A 73 12.39 14.58 1.65
CA ARG A 73 11.34 15.29 0.93
C ARG A 73 10.51 14.34 0.09
N ALA A 74 9.37 14.83 -0.39
CA ALA A 74 8.54 14.17 -1.39
C ALA A 74 8.59 14.96 -2.70
N VAL A 75 8.72 14.24 -3.81
CA VAL A 75 8.81 14.78 -5.17
C VAL A 75 7.84 14.04 -6.09
N ASP A 76 7.48 14.64 -7.22
CA ASP A 76 6.73 13.95 -8.28
C ASP A 76 7.63 12.98 -9.07
N GLU A 77 7.05 12.28 -10.05
CA GLU A 77 7.75 11.34 -10.93
C GLU A 77 8.86 12.00 -11.78
N HIS A 78 8.78 13.32 -11.97
CA HIS A 78 9.78 14.14 -12.66
C HIS A 78 10.81 14.76 -11.70
N ARG A 79 10.76 14.39 -10.42
CA ARG A 79 11.65 14.86 -9.34
C ARG A 79 11.48 16.34 -8.99
N HIS A 80 10.33 16.94 -9.31
CA HIS A 80 9.99 18.26 -8.83
C HIS A 80 9.39 18.18 -7.41
N PRO A 81 9.68 19.15 -6.53
CA PRO A 81 9.05 19.20 -5.22
C PRO A 81 7.52 19.25 -5.32
N LEU A 82 6.82 18.47 -4.48
CA LEU A 82 5.37 18.57 -4.38
C LEU A 82 4.98 19.89 -3.68
N SER A 83 4.33 20.80 -4.41
CA SER A 83 3.97 22.14 -3.92
C SER A 83 3.08 22.13 -2.68
N ALA A 84 2.15 21.19 -2.58
CA ALA A 84 1.25 21.03 -1.43
C ALA A 84 1.82 20.09 -0.33
N GLY A 85 2.99 19.49 -0.56
CA GLY A 85 3.52 18.42 0.29
C GLY A 85 2.62 17.18 0.33
N VAL A 86 2.89 16.28 1.29
CA VAL A 86 2.06 15.09 1.55
C VAL A 86 1.35 15.25 2.91
N PRO A 87 0.00 15.17 2.97
CA PRO A 87 -0.74 15.30 4.21
C PRO A 87 -0.39 14.24 5.27
N GLU A 88 -0.53 14.59 6.55
CA GLU A 88 -0.36 13.63 7.66
C GLU A 88 -1.33 12.46 7.53
N GLY A 89 -0.79 11.24 7.56
CA GLY A 89 -1.57 10.01 7.46
C GLY A 89 -2.05 9.68 6.04
N ALA A 90 -1.58 10.39 5.01
CA ALA A 90 -1.93 10.11 3.62
C ALA A 90 -1.45 8.73 3.17
N LEU A 91 -2.15 8.17 2.18
CA LEU A 91 -1.73 6.97 1.47
C LEU A 91 -1.08 7.39 0.15
N ALA A 92 0.23 7.23 0.06
CA ALA A 92 1.02 7.57 -1.11
C ALA A 92 1.36 6.31 -1.91
N ARG A 93 1.06 6.33 -3.21
CA ARG A 93 1.63 5.40 -4.16
C ARG A 93 2.97 5.97 -4.60
N ALA A 94 4.07 5.32 -4.23
CA ALA A 94 5.39 5.94 -4.34
C ALA A 94 6.52 4.91 -4.44
N ALA A 95 7.75 5.42 -4.61
CA ALA A 95 9.00 4.70 -4.41
C ALA A 95 9.89 5.51 -3.44
N ILE A 96 10.79 4.80 -2.74
CA ILE A 96 11.83 5.40 -1.91
C ILE A 96 13.13 5.29 -2.69
N GLU A 97 13.73 6.43 -3.04
CA GLU A 97 14.97 6.51 -3.83
C GLU A 97 16.06 7.22 -3.03
N PRO A 98 17.32 6.73 -3.06
CA PRO A 98 18.45 7.48 -2.52
C PRO A 98 18.73 8.73 -3.36
N TRP A 99 19.09 9.83 -2.69
CA TRP A 99 19.38 11.12 -3.31
C TRP A 99 20.60 11.77 -2.67
N LYS A 100 21.52 12.29 -3.49
CA LYS A 100 22.71 13.02 -3.02
C LYS A 100 22.41 14.48 -2.73
N PHE A 101 22.67 14.89 -1.50
CA PHE A 101 22.66 16.28 -1.03
C PHE A 101 24.10 16.75 -0.86
N GLU A 102 24.45 17.88 -1.49
CA GLU A 102 25.84 18.35 -1.62
C GLU A 102 26.63 18.43 -0.30
N SER A 103 25.98 18.74 0.82
CA SER A 103 26.62 18.97 2.12
C SER A 103 26.34 17.92 3.20
N ILE A 104 25.44 16.96 2.94
CA ILE A 104 24.93 16.04 3.96
C ILE A 104 25.10 14.57 3.53
N GLY A 105 25.40 14.33 2.26
CA GLY A 105 25.55 12.99 1.71
C GLY A 105 24.24 12.45 1.15
N GLU A 106 24.07 11.13 1.21
CA GLU A 106 22.92 10.44 0.64
C GLU A 106 21.78 10.32 1.65
N LEU A 107 20.59 10.80 1.27
CA LEU A 107 19.36 10.63 2.03
C LEU A 107 18.26 10.15 1.10
N ASP A 108 17.24 9.49 1.66
CA ASP A 108 16.11 9.01 0.86
C ASP A 108 15.16 10.16 0.48
N VAL A 109 14.55 10.06 -0.70
CA VAL A 109 13.41 10.86 -1.14
C VAL A 109 12.23 9.95 -1.47
N LEU A 110 11.01 10.47 -1.27
CA LEU A 110 9.79 9.79 -1.68
C LEU A 110 9.38 10.29 -3.07
N VAL A 111 9.52 9.44 -4.09
CA VAL A 111 9.05 9.72 -5.45
C VAL A 111 7.60 9.29 -5.56
N VAL A 112 6.69 10.25 -5.66
CA VAL A 112 5.25 10.06 -5.49
C VAL A 112 4.55 10.05 -6.84
N ALA A 113 3.82 8.97 -7.11
CA ALA A 113 2.98 8.80 -8.28
C ALA A 113 1.54 9.25 -8.05
N ASP A 114 1.04 9.15 -6.81
CA ASP A 114 -0.33 9.51 -6.43
C ASP A 114 -0.46 9.62 -4.91
N VAL A 115 -1.22 10.61 -4.44
CA VAL A 115 -1.48 10.84 -3.01
C VAL A 115 -2.99 10.77 -2.78
N ARG A 116 -3.39 10.08 -1.72
CA ARG A 116 -4.76 10.09 -1.23
C ARG A 116 -4.80 10.63 0.19
N ALA A 117 -5.58 11.69 0.39
CA ALA A 117 -5.82 12.30 1.69
C ALA A 117 -6.67 11.36 2.57
N PRO A 118 -6.35 11.25 3.87
CA PRO A 118 -7.14 10.45 4.78
C PRO A 118 -8.42 11.18 5.20
N ALA A 119 -9.55 10.48 5.17
CA ALA A 119 -10.83 10.93 5.69
C ALA A 119 -11.32 9.95 6.79
N GLY A 120 -11.86 10.50 7.86
CA GLY A 120 -12.27 9.72 9.04
C GLY A 120 -11.16 9.48 10.06
N ARG A 121 -11.42 8.59 11.03
CA ARG A 121 -10.60 8.43 12.24
C ARG A 121 -9.31 7.67 11.98
N ALA A 122 -8.25 8.02 12.71
CA ALA A 122 -6.99 7.27 12.66
C ALA A 122 -7.21 5.83 13.17
N THR A 123 -6.54 4.87 12.53
CA THR A 123 -6.68 3.45 12.86
C THR A 123 -5.47 2.67 12.35
N ASP A 124 -5.12 1.61 13.08
CA ASP A 124 -4.12 0.61 12.66
C ASP A 124 -4.76 -0.60 11.93
N ALA A 125 -6.05 -0.51 11.63
CA ALA A 125 -6.77 -1.55 10.90
C ALA A 125 -6.13 -1.76 9.51
N PRO A 126 -6.20 -2.99 8.95
CA PRO A 126 -5.61 -3.25 7.66
C PRO A 126 -6.21 -2.38 6.54
N ILE A 127 -5.35 -1.95 5.62
CA ILE A 127 -5.75 -1.15 4.46
C ILE A 127 -6.08 -2.07 3.29
N TYR A 128 -7.24 -1.85 2.68
CA TYR A 128 -7.73 -2.57 1.52
C TYR A 128 -7.98 -1.61 0.36
N ARG A 129 -7.71 -2.07 -0.87
CA ARG A 129 -8.30 -1.53 -2.09
C ARG A 129 -9.57 -2.30 -2.40
N VAL A 130 -10.71 -1.62 -2.48
CA VAL A 130 -12.04 -2.17 -2.70
C VAL A 130 -12.52 -1.75 -4.08
N ARG A 131 -13.08 -2.69 -4.84
CA ARG A 131 -13.67 -2.45 -6.15
C ARG A 131 -14.99 -3.18 -6.28
N ASP A 132 -15.95 -2.57 -6.97
CA ASP A 132 -17.13 -3.28 -7.45
C ASP A 132 -16.72 -4.28 -8.53
N THR A 133 -17.33 -5.46 -8.49
CA THR A 133 -17.12 -6.55 -9.45
C THR A 133 -18.19 -6.57 -10.54
N GLY A 134 -19.23 -5.74 -10.43
CA GLY A 134 -20.40 -5.72 -11.32
C GLY A 134 -21.42 -6.81 -11.04
N ILE A 135 -21.16 -7.73 -10.10
CA ILE A 135 -22.10 -8.78 -9.72
C ILE A 135 -23.33 -8.13 -9.07
N ARG A 136 -24.52 -8.57 -9.47
CA ARG A 136 -25.81 -8.18 -8.90
C ARG A 136 -26.61 -9.46 -8.63
N CYS A 137 -27.14 -9.60 -7.41
CA CYS A 137 -27.80 -10.82 -6.96
C CYS A 137 -29.28 -10.55 -6.63
N VAL A 138 -30.13 -11.55 -6.83
CA VAL A 138 -31.57 -11.47 -6.47
C VAL A 138 -31.79 -11.70 -4.97
N ARG A 139 -30.92 -12.49 -4.32
CA ARG A 139 -30.99 -12.80 -2.89
C ARG A 139 -29.65 -12.51 -2.21
N ALA A 140 -29.71 -12.03 -0.97
CA ALA A 140 -28.55 -11.79 -0.11
C ALA A 140 -27.96 -13.11 0.46
N PRO A 141 -26.67 -13.16 0.84
CA PRO A 141 -25.67 -12.10 0.71
C PRO A 141 -25.11 -12.00 -0.72
N CYS A 142 -25.00 -10.77 -1.26
CA CYS A 142 -24.44 -10.55 -2.59
C CYS A 142 -22.98 -10.12 -2.50
N PHE A 143 -22.03 -10.98 -2.89
CA PHE A 143 -20.60 -10.69 -2.84
C PHE A 143 -20.12 -9.86 -4.04
N PHE A 144 -20.64 -8.63 -4.17
CA PHE A 144 -20.39 -7.77 -5.32
C PHE A 144 -19.10 -6.95 -5.22
N MET A 145 -18.42 -6.92 -4.08
CA MET A 145 -17.17 -6.17 -3.91
C MET A 145 -15.98 -7.10 -3.71
N ARG A 146 -14.84 -6.71 -4.27
CA ARG A 146 -13.55 -7.37 -4.05
C ARG A 146 -12.60 -6.44 -3.31
N ALA A 147 -12.21 -6.86 -2.10
CA ALA A 147 -11.22 -6.19 -1.27
C ALA A 147 -9.85 -6.87 -1.41
N PHE A 148 -8.84 -6.08 -1.75
CA PHE A 148 -7.45 -6.49 -1.89
C PHE A 148 -6.65 -5.86 -0.76
N ARG A 149 -6.09 -6.68 0.14
CA ARG A 149 -5.24 -6.15 1.21
C ARG A 149 -3.92 -5.67 0.62
N LEU A 150 -3.60 -4.39 0.85
CA LEU A 150 -2.38 -3.79 0.29
C LEU A 150 -1.14 -4.53 0.77
N SER A 151 -0.16 -4.68 -0.12
CA SER A 151 1.16 -5.27 0.16
C SER A 151 1.16 -6.69 0.75
N ALA A 152 0.02 -7.39 0.82
CA ALA A 152 -0.11 -8.69 1.51
C ALA A 152 -0.59 -9.84 0.61
N GLY A 153 -0.95 -9.58 -0.66
CA GLY A 153 -1.44 -10.59 -1.60
C GLY A 153 -2.83 -11.18 -1.29
N TYR A 154 -3.36 -10.92 -0.10
CA TYR A 154 -4.67 -11.40 0.35
C TYR A 154 -5.84 -10.70 -0.36
N ARG A 155 -6.83 -11.49 -0.77
CA ARG A 155 -8.03 -11.03 -1.48
C ARG A 155 -9.26 -11.69 -0.87
N VAL A 156 -10.33 -10.92 -0.78
CA VAL A 156 -11.60 -11.40 -0.23
C VAL A 156 -12.75 -10.67 -0.90
N THR A 157 -13.85 -11.37 -1.12
CA THR A 157 -15.08 -10.73 -1.58
C THR A 157 -15.96 -10.38 -0.39
N VAL A 158 -16.48 -9.17 -0.37
CA VAL A 158 -17.35 -8.69 0.70
C VAL A 158 -18.72 -8.41 0.13
N SER A 159 -19.75 -8.68 0.92
CA SER A 159 -21.14 -8.42 0.56
C SER A 159 -21.58 -7.03 0.97
N GLU A 160 -20.81 -6.36 1.83
CA GLU A 160 -21.12 -5.03 2.32
C GLU A 160 -19.84 -4.23 2.62
N LEU A 161 -19.90 -2.93 2.34
CA LEU A 161 -18.91 -1.95 2.75
C LEU A 161 -19.60 -0.94 3.66
N GLY A 162 -19.30 -1.01 4.96
CA GLY A 162 -19.84 -0.08 5.94
C GLY A 162 -18.94 1.15 6.08
N LEU A 163 -19.42 2.33 5.68
CA LEU A 163 -18.69 3.61 5.82
C LEU A 163 -19.09 4.41 7.07
N GLY A 164 -20.15 4.00 7.77
CA GLY A 164 -20.66 4.68 8.96
C GLY A 164 -19.60 4.96 10.05
N PRO A 165 -18.74 3.98 10.43
CA PRO A 165 -17.71 4.21 11.44
C PRO A 165 -16.67 5.27 11.06
N ALA A 166 -16.46 5.52 9.77
CA ALA A 166 -15.54 6.55 9.29
C ALA A 166 -16.09 7.97 9.47
N ARG A 167 -17.41 8.14 9.67
CA ARG A 167 -18.08 9.43 9.89
C ARG A 167 -17.71 10.48 8.82
N LEU A 168 -17.82 10.08 7.55
CA LEU A 168 -17.50 10.93 6.40
C LEU A 168 -18.53 12.06 6.26
N THR A 169 -18.10 13.19 5.68
CA THR A 169 -19.03 14.23 5.18
C THR A 169 -19.78 13.73 3.96
N ALA A 170 -20.88 14.40 3.58
CA ALA A 170 -21.64 14.06 2.37
C ALA A 170 -20.77 14.10 1.10
N GLU A 171 -19.89 15.10 1.00
CA GLU A 171 -18.94 15.22 -0.11
C GLU A 171 -17.94 14.06 -0.14
N GLN A 172 -17.36 13.70 1.00
CA GLN A 172 -16.43 12.57 1.11
C GLN A 172 -17.11 11.24 0.81
N LEU A 173 -18.38 11.08 1.19
CA LEU A 173 -19.18 9.91 0.87
C LEU A 173 -19.39 9.79 -0.65
N ALA A 174 -19.77 10.88 -1.32
CA ALA A 174 -19.93 10.91 -2.77
C ALA A 174 -18.61 10.59 -3.51
N GLN A 175 -17.49 11.14 -3.04
CA GLN A 175 -16.16 10.82 -3.57
C GLN A 175 -15.80 9.34 -3.37
N ALA A 176 -16.14 8.76 -2.21
CA ALA A 176 -15.89 7.35 -1.92
C ALA A 176 -16.71 6.43 -2.84
N GLU A 177 -17.97 6.74 -3.06
CA GLU A 177 -18.87 6.01 -3.97
C GLU A 177 -18.39 6.09 -5.42
N ALA A 178 -18.02 7.28 -5.89
CA ALA A 178 -17.45 7.47 -7.22
C ALA A 178 -16.17 6.64 -7.41
N ALA A 179 -15.29 6.61 -6.40
CA ALA A 179 -14.04 5.86 -6.45
C ALA A 179 -14.25 4.34 -6.58
N LEU A 180 -15.30 3.77 -5.98
CA LEU A 180 -15.64 2.34 -6.10
C LEU A 180 -15.95 1.90 -7.54
N GLN A 181 -16.47 2.83 -8.34
CA GLN A 181 -16.82 2.59 -9.75
C GLN A 181 -15.60 2.69 -10.68
N THR A 182 -14.46 3.17 -10.19
CA THR A 182 -13.23 3.29 -10.99
C THR A 182 -12.39 2.01 -10.96
N THR A 183 -11.52 1.85 -11.95
CA THR A 183 -10.52 0.77 -11.98
C THR A 183 -9.52 0.84 -10.81
N ASN A 184 -9.27 2.04 -10.29
CA ASN A 184 -8.40 2.26 -9.13
C ASN A 184 -9.06 1.84 -7.82
N GLY A 185 -10.39 1.86 -7.76
CA GLY A 185 -11.16 1.50 -6.56
C GLY A 185 -11.01 2.51 -5.41
N LEU A 186 -11.71 2.19 -4.33
CA LEU A 186 -11.65 2.92 -3.07
C LEU A 186 -10.61 2.30 -2.15
N PHE A 187 -9.82 3.12 -1.46
CA PHE A 187 -8.90 2.66 -0.45
C PHE A 187 -9.49 2.91 0.94
N VAL A 188 -9.55 1.88 1.78
CA VAL A 188 -10.15 1.96 3.12
C VAL A 188 -9.30 1.23 4.14
N ALA A 189 -9.23 1.74 5.37
CA ALA A 189 -8.72 1.00 6.52
C ALA A 189 -9.90 0.54 7.38
N GLY A 190 -9.96 -0.75 7.68
CA GLY A 190 -11.08 -1.34 8.40
C GLY A 190 -10.94 -2.83 8.64
N ASP A 191 -11.90 -3.39 9.36
CA ASP A 191 -11.93 -4.80 9.72
C ASP A 191 -12.99 -5.53 8.89
N ILE A 192 -12.75 -6.81 8.63
CA ILE A 192 -13.72 -7.68 7.94
C ILE A 192 -14.38 -8.56 8.97
N GLU A 193 -15.69 -8.45 9.06
CA GLU A 193 -16.55 -9.11 10.04
C GLU A 193 -17.56 -10.00 9.33
N ARG A 194 -18.03 -11.05 10.02
CA ARG A 194 -19.18 -11.84 9.53
C ARG A 194 -20.45 -11.04 9.77
N ALA A 195 -21.27 -10.94 8.73
CA ALA A 195 -22.61 -10.36 8.84
C ALA A 195 -23.62 -11.42 9.30
N ALA A 196 -24.73 -10.98 9.88
CA ALA A 196 -25.77 -11.85 10.43
C ALA A 196 -26.43 -12.75 9.37
N ASP A 197 -26.44 -12.30 8.12
CA ASP A 197 -26.95 -13.05 6.95
C ASP A 197 -25.94 -14.06 6.38
N GLY A 198 -24.82 -14.31 7.09
CA GLY A 198 -23.73 -15.15 6.61
C GLY A 198 -22.79 -14.44 5.62
N GLY A 199 -23.05 -13.16 5.30
CA GLY A 199 -22.20 -12.33 4.48
C GLY A 199 -20.88 -11.92 5.16
N ARG A 200 -20.10 -11.10 4.45
CA ARG A 200 -18.87 -10.48 4.97
C ARG A 200 -18.97 -8.97 4.80
N ARG A 201 -18.86 -8.25 5.92
CA ARG A 201 -18.87 -6.78 5.94
C ARG A 201 -17.46 -6.26 6.13
N LEU A 202 -17.04 -5.30 5.31
CA LEU A 202 -15.85 -4.50 5.56
C LEU A 202 -16.28 -3.21 6.27
N SER A 203 -16.00 -3.12 7.57
CA SER A 203 -16.34 -1.99 8.43
C SER A 203 -15.21 -0.96 8.38
N ALA A 204 -15.33 0.03 7.48
CA ALA A 204 -14.30 1.05 7.26
C ALA A 204 -14.34 2.13 8.34
N ARG A 205 -13.16 2.41 8.93
CA ARG A 205 -12.95 3.48 9.92
C ARG A 205 -12.23 4.69 9.34
N ARG A 206 -11.50 4.48 8.25
CA ARG A 206 -10.81 5.50 7.46
C ARG A 206 -10.95 5.18 5.99
N VAL A 207 -11.07 6.24 5.20
CA VAL A 207 -11.09 6.19 3.74
C VAL A 207 -9.95 7.06 3.22
N TYR A 208 -9.36 6.70 2.09
CA TYR A 208 -8.33 7.50 1.43
C TYR A 208 -8.88 8.00 0.10
N LEU A 209 -9.07 9.31 0.00
CA LEU A 209 -9.73 9.98 -1.12
C LEU A 209 -8.69 10.80 -1.91
N ARG A 210 -8.96 11.00 -3.20
CA ARG A 210 -8.15 11.96 -3.96
C ARG A 210 -8.53 13.38 -3.51
N PRO A 211 -7.54 14.25 -3.29
CA PRO A 211 -7.80 15.66 -2.97
C PRO A 211 -8.48 16.38 -4.13
#